data_AF-A0A927PJM8-F1
#
_entry.id   AF-A0A927PJM8-F1
#
_cell.length_a   1.000
_cell.length_b   1.000
_cell.length_c   1.000
_cell.angle_alpha   90.00
_cell.angle_beta   90.00
_cell.angle_gamma   90.00
#
_symmetry.space_group_name_H-M   'P 1'
#
loop_
_entity.id
_entity.type
_entity.pdbx_description
1 polymer ?
#
loop_
_entity_poly.entity_id
_entity_poly.type
_entity_poly.pdbx_seq_one_letter_code
_entity_poly.pdbx_strand_id
1 'polypeptide(L)'
;MDVQSKTPSKGRGRVMKKPERISQEEMLKKILDDHKKSLGDVVWVRIDDRTHIELPANMSEADRNERIENYLKNSNFKPAKRL
;
A
#
# COMPACT_ATOMS: atom_id res chain seq x y z
N MET A 1 41.76 58.13 5.06
CA MET A 1 40.52 57.54 5.63
C MET A 1 40.30 56.27 4.85
N ASP A 2 41.06 55.24 5.20
CA ASP A 2 41.24 54.05 4.39
C ASP A 2 40.35 52.95 4.97
N VAL A 3 39.19 52.75 4.34
CA VAL A 3 38.20 51.77 4.78
C VAL A 3 38.65 50.39 4.32
N GLN A 4 39.24 49.65 5.25
CA GLN A 4 39.63 48.26 5.07
C GLN A 4 38.37 47.36 5.08
N SER A 5 37.81 47.06 3.91
CA SER A 5 36.73 46.08 3.76
C SER A 5 37.29 44.66 3.68
N LYS A 6 37.49 44.01 4.84
CA LYS A 6 37.73 42.56 4.90
C LYS A 6 36.40 41.82 4.66
N THR A 7 36.22 41.28 3.46
CA THR A 7 35.14 40.31 3.17
C THR A 7 35.45 38.95 3.81
N PRO A 8 34.46 38.24 4.39
CA PRO A 8 34.67 36.95 5.04
C PRO A 8 35.03 35.86 4.01
N SER A 9 36.05 35.07 4.34
CA SER A 9 36.50 33.92 3.57
C SER A 9 35.35 32.95 3.31
N LYS A 10 35.13 32.62 2.04
CA LYS A 10 34.14 31.65 1.54
C LYS A 10 34.46 30.26 2.09
N GLY A 11 33.93 29.95 3.27
CA GLY A 11 33.95 28.63 3.87
C GLY A 11 33.18 27.65 2.98
N ARG A 12 33.85 26.56 2.59
CA ARG A 12 33.33 25.48 1.76
C ARG A 12 31.92 25.11 2.20
N GLY A 13 30.93 25.40 1.35
CA GLY A 13 29.56 24.97 1.54
C GLY A 13 29.56 23.45 1.63
N ARG A 14 29.34 22.92 2.84
CA ARG A 14 28.96 21.52 3.01
C ARG A 14 27.60 21.41 2.34
N VAL A 15 27.57 20.89 1.12
CA VAL A 15 26.34 20.46 0.46
C VAL A 15 25.75 19.42 1.39
N MET A 16 24.86 19.84 2.29
CA MET A 16 24.03 18.95 3.05
C MET A 16 23.21 18.20 1.99
N LYS A 17 23.57 16.94 1.73
CA LYS A 17 22.75 16.04 0.92
C LYS A 17 21.36 16.13 1.53
N LYS A 18 20.42 16.74 0.81
CA LYS A 18 19.01 16.72 1.20
C LYS A 18 18.68 15.24 1.39
N PRO A 19 18.09 14.83 2.53
CA PRO A 19 17.63 13.45 2.65
C PRO A 19 16.72 13.21 1.45
N GLU A 20 16.99 12.14 0.69
CA GLU A 20 16.17 11.74 -0.45
C GLU A 20 14.71 11.75 0.03
N ARG A 21 13.95 12.73 -0.44
CA ARG A 21 12.53 12.78 -0.18
C ARG A 21 11.96 11.66 -1.01
N ILE A 22 11.73 10.52 -0.34
CA ILE A 22 10.99 9.39 -0.91
C ILE A 22 9.76 9.99 -1.59
N SER A 23 9.65 9.81 -2.90
CA SER A 23 8.50 10.28 -3.67
C SER A 23 7.23 9.65 -3.08
N GLN A 24 6.09 10.34 -3.20
CA GLN A 24 4.80 9.76 -2.80
C GLN A 24 4.56 8.42 -3.49
N GLU A 25 5.03 8.25 -4.72
CA GLU A 25 4.97 7.00 -5.48
C GLU A 25 5.82 5.88 -4.86
N GLU A 26 7.03 6.20 -4.40
CA GLU A 26 7.92 5.24 -3.74
C GLU A 26 7.38 4.84 -2.36
N MET A 27 6.77 5.79 -1.64
CA MET A 27 6.07 5.51 -0.38
C MET A 27 4.86 4.61 -0.63
N LEU A 28 4.06 4.89 -1.66
CA LEU A 28 2.91 4.06 -2.02
C LEU A 28 3.34 2.64 -2.39
N LYS A 29 4.42 2.51 -3.16
CA LYS A 29 4.99 1.21 -3.55
C LYS A 29 5.46 0.42 -2.35
N LYS A 30 6.13 1.06 -1.38
CA LYS A 30 6.53 0.40 -0.13
C LYS A 30 5.33 -0.09 0.68
N ILE A 31 4.28 0.73 0.82
CA ILE A 31 3.06 0.33 1.54
C ILE A 31 2.40 -0.88 0.87
N LEU A 32 2.31 -0.88 -0.46
CA LEU A 32 1.74 -1.99 -1.21
C LEU A 32 2.60 -3.27 -1.09
N ASP A 33 3.92 -3.14 -1.16
CA ASP A 33 4.84 -4.27 -1.02
C ASP A 33 4.82 -4.84 0.40
N ASP A 34 4.77 -3.99 1.43
CA ASP A 34 4.68 -4.41 2.83
C ASP A 34 3.32 -5.05 3.13
N HIS A 35 2.24 -4.53 2.55
CA HIS A 35 0.92 -5.14 2.63
C HIS A 35 0.88 -6.52 1.95
N LYS A 36 1.46 -6.66 0.75
CA LYS A 36 1.58 -7.96 0.07
C LYS A 36 2.40 -8.97 0.88
N LYS A 37 3.50 -8.53 1.51
CA LYS A 37 4.31 -9.39 2.39
C LYS A 37 3.56 -9.78 3.66
N SER A 38 2.74 -8.87 4.20
CA SER A 38 1.94 -9.08 5.42
C SER A 38 0.79 -10.06 5.21
N LEU A 39 0.15 -10.03 4.02
CA LEU A 39 -0.96 -10.91 3.69
C LEU A 39 -0.56 -12.39 3.61
N GLY A 40 0.71 -12.69 3.35
CA GLY A 40 1.21 -14.06 3.21
C GLY A 40 0.56 -14.79 2.03
N ASP A 41 0.31 -16.10 2.18
CA ASP A 41 -0.42 -16.88 1.18
C ASP A 41 -1.87 -16.40 1.10
N VAL A 42 -2.39 -16.30 -0.12
CA VAL A 42 -3.79 -15.93 -0.39
C VAL A 42 -4.51 -17.11 -1.04
N VAL A 43 -5.77 -17.30 -0.66
CA VAL A 43 -6.66 -18.32 -1.21
C VAL A 43 -7.74 -17.64 -2.03
N TRP A 44 -7.99 -18.20 -3.21
CA TRP A 44 -9.08 -17.77 -4.08
C TRP A 44 -10.35 -18.50 -3.68
N VAL A 45 -11.31 -17.76 -3.13
CA VAL A 45 -12.64 -18.30 -2.84
C VAL A 45 -13.55 -17.99 -4.02
N ARG A 46 -14.00 -19.04 -4.70
CA ARG A 46 -14.96 -18.91 -5.81
C ARG A 46 -16.34 -18.56 -5.25
N ILE A 47 -16.88 -17.43 -5.68
CA ILE A 47 -18.27 -17.06 -5.42
C ILE A 47 -19.18 -17.60 -6.52
N ASP A 48 -18.72 -17.51 -7.76
CA ASP A 48 -19.46 -17.89 -8.97
C ASP A 48 -18.50 -18.37 -10.06
N ASP A 49 -19.03 -18.89 -11.16
CA ASP A 49 -18.26 -19.37 -12.32
C ASP A 49 -17.28 -18.33 -12.87
N ARG A 50 -17.64 -17.04 -12.76
CA ARG A 50 -16.82 -15.92 -13.25
C ARG A 50 -16.21 -15.05 -12.15
N THR A 51 -16.54 -15.30 -10.88
CA THR A 51 -16.20 -14.37 -9.78
C THR A 51 -15.48 -15.07 -8.64
N HIS A 52 -14.31 -14.56 -8.27
CA HIS A 52 -13.47 -15.07 -7.20
C HIS A 52 -13.04 -13.92 -6.27
N ILE A 53 -12.93 -14.18 -4.98
CA ILE A 53 -12.36 -13.26 -3.99
C ILE A 53 -11.02 -13.80 -3.52
N GLU A 54 -10.00 -12.95 -3.52
CA GLU A 54 -8.72 -13.26 -2.89
C GLU A 54 -8.79 -12.92 -1.40
N LEU A 55 -8.61 -13.93 -0.55
CA LEU A 55 -8.63 -13.78 0.90
C LEU A 55 -7.33 -14.32 1.51
N PRO A 56 -6.85 -13.76 2.62
CA PRO A 56 -5.67 -14.30 3.30
C PRO A 56 -5.87 -15.77 3.71
N ALA A 57 -4.86 -16.61 3.54
CA ALA A 57 -4.88 -18.03 3.93
C ALA A 57 -4.85 -18.21 5.45
N ASN A 58 -4.29 -17.24 6.17
CA ASN A 58 -4.21 -17.20 7.62
C ASN A 58 -5.52 -16.72 8.30
N MET A 59 -6.53 -16.35 7.52
CA MET A 59 -7.83 -15.88 8.02
C MET A 59 -8.70 -17.05 8.47
N SER A 60 -9.44 -16.87 9.58
CA SER A 60 -10.37 -17.88 10.08
C SER A 60 -11.54 -18.10 9.11
N GLU A 61 -12.18 -19.27 9.16
CA GLU A 61 -13.35 -19.56 8.33
C GLU A 61 -14.54 -18.63 8.63
N ALA A 62 -14.68 -18.18 9.88
CA ALA A 62 -15.72 -17.25 10.29
C ALA A 62 -15.54 -15.87 9.63
N ASP A 63 -14.33 -15.31 9.70
CA ASP A 63 -14.01 -14.02 9.08
C ASP A 63 -14.09 -14.09 7.55
N ARG A 64 -13.74 -15.24 6.98
CA ARG A 64 -13.89 -15.52 5.55
C ARG A 64 -15.36 -15.50 5.14
N ASN A 65 -16.24 -16.16 5.89
CA ASN A 65 -17.68 -16.15 5.62
C ASN A 65 -18.28 -14.75 5.74
N GLU A 66 -17.91 -13.98 6.78
CA GLU A 66 -18.36 -12.59 6.93
C GLU A 66 -17.96 -11.74 5.72
N ARG A 67 -16.74 -11.92 5.19
CA ARG A 67 -16.28 -11.23 3.98
C ARG A 67 -17.06 -11.61 2.73
N ILE A 68 -17.40 -12.89 2.59
CA ILE A 68 -18.22 -13.37 1.47
C ILE A 68 -19.64 -12.80 1.58
N GLU A 69 -20.24 -12.82 2.77
CA GLU A 69 -21.57 -12.23 3.01
C GLU A 69 -21.58 -10.73 2.75
N ASN A 70 -20.55 -10.01 3.21
CA ASN A 70 -20.42 -8.57 2.98
C ASN A 70 -20.26 -8.26 1.48
N TYR A 71 -19.49 -9.08 0.75
CA TYR A 71 -19.41 -8.98 -0.70
C TYR A 71 -20.77 -9.22 -1.35
N LEU A 72 -21.49 -10.29 -0.99
CA LEU A 72 -22.81 -10.61 -1.55
C LEU A 72 -23.85 -9.53 -1.25
N LYS A 73 -23.77 -8.88 -0.09
CA LYS A 73 -24.68 -7.81 0.32
C LYS A 73 -24.44 -6.51 -0.44
N ASN A 74 -23.18 -6.15 -0.69
CA ASN A 74 -22.81 -4.89 -1.34
C ASN A 74 -22.66 -5.00 -2.85
N SER A 75 -22.42 -6.20 -3.36
CA SER A 75 -22.53 -6.46 -4.78
C SER A 75 -24.03 -6.57 -5.12
N ASN A 76 -24.45 -5.97 -6.23
CA ASN A 76 -25.78 -6.25 -6.81
C ASN A 76 -25.90 -7.70 -7.34
N PHE A 77 -25.05 -8.59 -6.85
CA PHE A 77 -24.97 -9.98 -7.24
C PHE A 77 -26.12 -10.73 -6.59
N LYS A 78 -27.04 -11.20 -7.42
CA LYS A 78 -28.06 -12.16 -7.01
C LYS A 78 -27.50 -13.54 -7.34
N PRO A 79 -27.17 -14.39 -6.35
CA PRO A 79 -26.76 -15.75 -6.65
C PRO A 79 -27.86 -16.41 -7.48
N ALA A 80 -27.51 -16.89 -8.67
CA ALA A 80 -28.44 -17.69 -9.46
C ALA A 80 -28.86 -18.87 -8.59
N LYS A 81 -30.18 -19.02 -8.38
CA LYS A 81 -30.71 -20.16 -7.62
C LYS A 81 -30.15 -21.43 -8.26
N ARG A 82 -29.40 -22.22 -7.48
CA ARG A 82 -29.02 -23.57 -7.90
C ARG A 82 -30.33 -24.33 -8.18
N LEU A 83 -30.52 -24.70 -9.44
CA LEU A 83 -31.55 -25.63 -9.91
C LEU A 83 -31.25 -27.03 -9.36
#